data_AF-A0AAV1Y418-F1
#
_entry.id   AF-A0AAV1Y418-F1
#
_cell.length_a   1.000
_cell.length_b   1.000
_cell.length_c   1.000
_cell.angle_alpha   90.00
_cell.angle_beta   90.00
_cell.angle_gamma   90.00
#
_symmetry.space_group_name_H-M   'P 1'
#
loop_
_entity.id
_entity.type
_entity.pdbx_description
1 polymer ?
#
loop_
_entity_poly.entity_id
_entity_poly.type
_entity_poly.pdbx_seq_one_letter_code
_entity_poly.pdbx_strand_id
1 'polypeptide(L)'
;MIWCHSIIIRWADRMSAVTPNEDVFYALGLFRGCFDKRELEASEAQNWQILQFCKDAHIDAKVYLASYKTQLEWMEHYGSKWELIKERKDEFDPKRLLSPGHKIFN
;
A
#
# COMPACT_ATOMS: atom_id res chain seq x y z
N MET A 1 -0.99 14.37 -13.29
CA MET A 1 -0.67 13.48 -14.42
C MET A 1 -1.10 12.07 -14.04
N ILE A 2 -1.78 11.33 -14.93
CA ILE A 2 -2.12 9.92 -14.71
C ILE A 2 -1.10 9.10 -15.51
N TRP A 3 -0.41 8.18 -14.85
CA TRP A 3 0.52 7.25 -15.48
C TRP A 3 0.01 5.82 -15.25
N CYS A 4 -0.05 5.01 -16.31
CA CYS A 4 -0.49 3.63 -16.26
C CYS A 4 0.50 2.75 -17.03
N HIS A 5 0.93 1.65 -16.43
CA HIS A 5 1.79 0.66 -17.06
C HIS A 5 1.41 -0.76 -16.64
N SER A 6 1.34 -1.67 -17.60
CA SER A 6 1.11 -3.10 -17.35
C SER A 6 2.37 -3.76 -16.82
N ILE A 7 2.25 -4.54 -15.75
CA ILE A 7 3.34 -5.33 -15.17
C ILE A 7 3.02 -6.80 -15.38
N ILE A 8 3.92 -7.53 -16.04
CA ILE A 8 3.88 -8.99 -16.17
C ILE A 8 4.68 -9.58 -14.99
N ILE A 9 4.14 -10.59 -14.30
CA ILE A 9 4.73 -11.17 -13.07
C ILE A 9 6.24 -11.44 -13.23
N ARG A 10 7.03 -10.72 -12.43
CA ARG A 10 8.44 -10.99 -12.11
C ARG A 10 8.70 -10.89 -10.60
N TRP A 11 7.63 -10.89 -9.80
CA TRP A 11 7.70 -10.73 -8.35
C TRP A 11 7.72 -12.11 -7.69
N ALA A 12 8.70 -12.33 -6.82
CA ALA A 12 8.78 -13.56 -6.02
C ALA A 12 7.95 -13.40 -4.74
N ASP A 13 7.04 -14.33 -4.48
CA ASP A 13 6.13 -14.29 -3.33
C ASP A 13 6.83 -14.21 -1.97
N ARG A 14 8.04 -14.73 -1.88
CA ARG A 14 8.90 -14.64 -0.69
C ARG A 14 9.26 -13.21 -0.29
N MET A 15 9.13 -12.24 -1.19
CA MET A 15 9.36 -10.82 -0.90
C MET A 15 8.21 -10.23 -0.07
N SER A 16 8.54 -9.19 0.72
CA SER A 16 7.55 -8.45 1.51
C SER A 16 6.62 -7.56 0.68
N ALA A 17 6.90 -7.37 -0.62
CA ALA A 17 6.04 -6.61 -1.52
C ALA A 17 4.66 -7.29 -1.65
N VAL A 18 3.61 -6.47 -1.69
CA VAL A 18 2.22 -6.89 -1.87
C VAL A 18 1.76 -6.49 -3.27
N THR A 19 1.25 -7.45 -4.02
CA THR A 19 0.69 -7.27 -5.37
C THR A 19 -0.70 -7.92 -5.43
N PRO A 20 -1.55 -7.53 -6.40
CA PRO A 20 -2.76 -8.27 -6.70
C PRO A 20 -2.45 -9.73 -7.05
N ASN A 21 -3.39 -10.63 -6.79
CA ASN A 21 -3.24 -12.06 -7.08
C ASN A 21 -3.62 -12.38 -8.55
N GLU A 22 -2.89 -11.79 -9.50
CA GLU A 22 -3.15 -11.89 -10.95
C GLU A 22 -1.84 -11.96 -11.74
N ASP A 23 -1.82 -12.71 -12.86
CA ASP A 23 -0.64 -12.89 -13.73
C ASP A 23 -0.14 -11.57 -14.36
N VAL A 24 -1.07 -10.65 -14.59
CA VAL A 24 -0.82 -9.31 -15.11
C VAL A 24 -1.65 -8.34 -14.30
N PHE A 25 -1.00 -7.32 -13.75
CA PHE A 25 -1.68 -6.23 -13.04
C PHE A 25 -1.14 -4.88 -13.51
N TYR A 26 -1.89 -3.82 -13.23
CA TYR A 26 -1.55 -2.47 -13.67
C TYR A 26 -1.03 -1.64 -12.50
N ALA A 27 0.10 -0.95 -12.72
CA ALA A 27 0.50 0.14 -11.85
C ALA A 27 -0.21 1.41 -12.29
N LEU A 28 -1.07 1.96 -11.43
CA LEU A 28 -1.74 3.24 -11.63
C LEU A 28 -1.16 4.29 -10.68
N GLY A 29 -0.52 5.31 -11.23
CA GLY A 29 0.05 6.43 -10.49
C GLY A 29 -0.75 7.72 -10.70
N LEU A 30 -1.29 8.27 -9.60
CA LEU A 30 -1.95 9.59 -9.59
C LEU A 30 -1.00 10.63 -9.00
N PHE A 31 -0.11 11.18 -9.83
CA PHE A 31 0.84 12.19 -9.41
C PHE A 31 0.22 13.59 -9.53
N ARG A 32 -0.16 14.16 -8.38
CA ARG A 32 -0.80 15.48 -8.26
C ARG A 32 0.16 16.47 -7.60
N GLY A 33 0.30 17.66 -8.19
CA GLY A 33 0.89 18.81 -7.51
C GLY A 33 -0.21 19.57 -6.78
N CYS A 34 0.01 19.87 -5.50
CA CYS A 34 -0.86 20.72 -4.69
C CYS A 34 -0.05 21.93 -4.22
N PHE A 35 -0.60 23.13 -4.38
CA PHE A 35 0.07 24.40 -4.07
C PHE A 35 -0.52 25.08 -2.84
N ASP A 36 -1.72 24.68 -2.42
CA ASP A 36 -2.30 25.08 -1.14
C ASP A 36 -2.90 23.90 -0.35
N LYS A 37 -3.29 24.19 0.90
CA LYS A 37 -3.82 23.18 1.83
C LYS A 37 -5.17 22.60 1.36
N ARG A 38 -6.02 23.40 0.71
CA ARG A 38 -7.34 22.96 0.26
C ARG A 38 -7.21 21.99 -0.92
N GLU A 39 -6.29 22.26 -1.83
CA GLU A 39 -5.97 21.37 -2.95
C GLU A 39 -5.44 20.01 -2.45
N LEU A 40 -4.60 20.03 -1.41
CA LEU A 40 -4.10 18.82 -0.75
C LEU A 40 -5.25 18.02 -0.13
N GLU A 41 -6.07 18.66 0.71
CA GLU A 41 -7.21 18.00 1.37
C GLU A 41 -8.22 17.44 0.36
N ALA A 42 -8.53 18.18 -0.70
CA ALA A 42 -9.40 17.70 -1.78
C ALA A 42 -8.77 16.50 -2.52
N SER A 43 -7.46 16.53 -2.75
CA SER A 43 -6.75 15.42 -3.39
C SER A 43 -6.73 14.17 -2.51
N GLU A 44 -6.49 14.31 -1.21
CA GLU A 44 -6.55 13.20 -0.25
C GLU A 44 -7.97 12.62 -0.17
N ALA A 45 -8.99 13.47 -0.09
CA ALA A 45 -10.39 13.04 -0.09
C ALA A 45 -10.75 12.24 -1.35
N GLN A 46 -10.31 12.70 -2.53
CA GLN A 46 -10.53 11.96 -3.78
C GLN A 46 -9.78 10.61 -3.80
N ASN A 47 -8.57 10.53 -3.24
CA ASN A 47 -7.84 9.26 -3.15
C ASN A 47 -8.62 8.25 -2.30
N TRP A 48 -9.22 8.69 -1.19
CA TRP A 48 -10.09 7.85 -0.37
C TRP A 48 -11.33 7.38 -1.12
N GLN A 49 -11.98 8.27 -1.89
CA GLN A 49 -13.13 7.89 -2.72
C GLN A 49 -12.77 6.82 -3.77
N ILE A 50 -11.59 6.91 -4.39
CA ILE A 50 -11.10 5.91 -5.35
C ILE A 50 -10.88 4.57 -4.66
N LEU A 51 -10.24 4.55 -3.49
CA LEU A 51 -10.01 3.31 -2.73
C LEU A 51 -11.34 2.67 -2.27
N GLN A 52 -12.28 3.49 -1.82
CA GLN A 52 -13.61 3.04 -1.43
C GLN A 52 -14.36 2.44 -2.63
N PHE A 53 -14.31 3.11 -3.79
CA PHE A 53 -14.87 2.57 -5.03
C PHE A 53 -14.25 1.21 -5.39
N CYS A 54 -12.92 1.06 -5.31
CA CYS A 54 -12.28 -0.22 -5.59
C CYS A 54 -12.78 -1.32 -4.64
N LYS A 55 -12.94 -0.99 -3.35
CA LYS A 55 -13.48 -1.92 -2.36
C LYS A 55 -14.91 -2.33 -2.67
N ASP A 56 -15.78 -1.36 -2.96
CA ASP A 56 -17.21 -1.58 -3.24
C ASP A 56 -17.43 -2.34 -4.56
N ALA A 57 -16.55 -2.13 -5.55
CA ALA A 57 -16.56 -2.81 -6.83
C ALA A 57 -15.82 -4.17 -6.82
N HIS A 58 -15.32 -4.62 -5.66
CA HIS A 58 -14.52 -5.84 -5.53
C HIS A 58 -13.27 -5.90 -6.42
N ILE A 59 -12.65 -4.75 -6.68
CA ILE A 59 -11.36 -4.64 -7.38
C ILE A 59 -10.24 -4.89 -6.35
N ASP A 60 -9.37 -5.89 -6.59
CA ASP A 60 -8.22 -6.19 -5.71
C ASP A 60 -7.08 -5.17 -5.86
N ALA A 61 -7.37 -3.91 -5.52
CA ALA A 61 -6.39 -2.84 -5.57
C ALA A 61 -5.43 -2.93 -4.38
N LYS A 62 -4.12 -2.98 -4.67
CA LYS A 62 -3.06 -2.85 -3.66
C LYS A 62 -2.42 -1.47 -3.74
N VAL A 63 -2.37 -0.75 -2.62
CA VAL A 63 -1.73 0.56 -2.55
C VAL A 63 -0.20 0.39 -2.56
N TYR A 64 0.44 0.86 -3.63
CA TYR A 64 1.90 0.97 -3.69
C TYR A 64 2.38 2.23 -2.96
N LEU A 65 3.50 2.14 -2.23
CA LEU A 65 4.01 3.21 -1.35
C LEU A 65 3.00 3.66 -0.30
N ALA A 66 2.29 2.70 0.31
CA ALA A 66 1.25 2.99 1.28
C ALA A 66 1.77 3.71 2.53
N SER A 67 0.91 4.58 3.09
CA SER A 67 1.14 5.32 4.33
C SER A 67 -0.10 5.18 5.22
N TYR A 68 -0.29 3.96 5.74
CA TYR A 68 -1.37 3.68 6.69
C TYR A 68 -1.02 4.20 8.08
N LYS A 69 -2.04 4.52 8.88
CA LYS A 69 -1.85 5.14 10.21
C LYS A 69 -1.92 4.13 11.33
N THR A 70 -2.50 2.96 11.08
CA THR A 70 -2.75 1.93 12.08
C THR A 70 -2.18 0.58 11.65
N GLN A 71 -1.83 -0.24 12.64
CA GLN A 71 -1.39 -1.61 12.39
C GLN A 71 -2.50 -2.46 11.76
N LEU A 72 -3.77 -2.20 12.08
CA LEU A 72 -4.90 -2.93 11.49
C LEU A 72 -4.97 -2.71 9.97
N GLU A 73 -4.83 -1.48 9.49
CA GLU A 73 -4.75 -1.19 8.06
C GLU A 73 -3.55 -1.87 7.40
N TRP A 74 -2.41 -1.96 8.10
CA TRP A 74 -1.25 -2.72 7.62
C TRP A 74 -1.51 -4.22 7.56
N MET A 75 -2.20 -4.80 8.57
CA MET A 75 -2.62 -6.19 8.57
C MET A 75 -3.51 -6.50 7.37
N GLU A 76 -4.50 -5.64 7.10
CA GLU A 76 -5.38 -5.75 5.94
C GLU A 76 -4.60 -5.65 4.62
N HIS A 77 -3.63 -4.73 4.55
CA HIS A 77 -2.78 -4.57 3.37
C HIS A 77 -1.92 -5.81 3.09
N TYR A 78 -1.21 -6.34 4.10
CA TYR A 78 -0.36 -7.52 3.94
C TYR A 78 -1.15 -8.81 3.76
N GLY A 79 -2.38 -8.87 4.29
CA GLY A 79 -3.25 -10.05 4.20
C GLY A 79 -2.55 -11.32 4.69
N SER A 80 -2.51 -12.35 3.86
CA SER A 80 -1.86 -13.63 4.19
C SER A 80 -0.36 -13.51 4.49
N LYS A 81 0.32 -12.43 4.07
CA LYS A 81 1.73 -12.21 4.36
C LYS A 81 1.99 -11.64 5.76
N TRP A 82 0.96 -11.21 6.51
CA TRP A 82 1.14 -10.50 7.77
C TRP A 82 1.99 -11.27 8.80
N GLU A 83 1.74 -12.57 8.96
CA GLU A 83 2.51 -13.41 9.88
C GLU A 83 4.00 -13.45 9.52
N LEU A 84 4.33 -13.62 8.24
CA LEU A 84 5.71 -13.58 7.75
C LEU A 84 6.37 -12.21 8.02
N ILE A 85 5.63 -11.10 7.91
CA ILE A 85 6.18 -9.77 8.21
C ILE A 85 6.47 -9.61 9.70
N LYS A 86 5.59 -10.12 10.58
CA LYS A 86 5.83 -10.13 12.03
C LYS A 86 7.06 -10.96 12.39
N GLU A 87 7.15 -12.19 11.89
CA GLU A 87 8.30 -13.08 12.14
C GLU A 87 9.62 -12.42 11.75
N ARG A 88 9.67 -11.84 10.54
CA ARG A 88 10.85 -11.10 10.06
C ARG A 88 11.14 -9.86 10.89
N LYS A 89 10.11 -9.16 11.37
CA LYS A 89 10.31 -8.00 12.23
C LYS A 89 10.96 -8.41 13.54
N ASP A 90 10.51 -9.50 14.15
CA ASP A 90 11.07 -10.01 15.40
C ASP A 90 12.50 -10.57 15.20
N GLU A 91 12.79 -11.17 14.04
CA GLU A 91 14.14 -11.66 13.69
C GLU A 91 15.14 -10.53 13.45
N PHE A 92 14.76 -9.52 12.65
CA PHE A 92 15.71 -8.52 12.13
C PHE A 92 15.63 -7.14 12.81
N ASP A 93 14.54 -6.81 13.50
CA ASP A 93 14.40 -5.58 14.31
C ASP A 93 13.53 -5.82 15.57
N PRO A 94 13.97 -6.69 16.50
CA PRO A 94 13.21 -7.05 17.70
C PRO A 94 12.91 -5.86 18.62
N LYS A 95 13.72 -4.80 18.55
CA LYS A 95 13.55 -3.57 19.31
C LYS A 95 12.64 -2.54 18.61
N ARG A 96 12.18 -2.83 17.39
CA ARG A 96 11.26 -1.99 16.60
C ARG A 96 11.78 -0.57 16.38
N LEU A 97 13.08 -0.44 16.12
CA LEU A 97 13.76 0.85 15.98
C LEU A 97 13.75 1.36 14.54
N LEU A 98 13.67 0.45 13.57
CA LEU A 98 13.84 0.78 12.16
C LEU A 98 12.54 1.30 11.54
N SER A 99 12.68 2.45 10.88
CA SER A 99 11.66 3.09 10.05
C SER A 99 10.30 3.32 10.72
N PRO A 100 10.26 3.97 11.91
CA PRO A 100 9.01 4.23 12.65
C PRO A 100 8.00 5.09 11.88
N GLY A 101 8.46 5.84 10.86
CA GLY A 101 7.58 6.62 9.98
C GLY A 101 6.53 5.79 9.24
N HIS A 102 6.77 4.48 9.01
CA HIS A 102 5.79 3.61 8.37
C HIS A 102 4.64 3.18 9.29
N LYS A 103 4.77 3.32 10.62
CA LYS A 103 3.68 3.02 11.58
C LYS A 103 3.13 1.60 11.51
N ILE A 104 4.00 0.61 11.21
CA ILE A 104 3.61 -0.81 11.13
C ILE A 104 3.65 -1.47 12.52
N PHE A 105 4.66 -1.15 13.31
CA PHE A 105 5.01 -1.86 14.55
C PHE A 105 5.24 -0.93 15.75
N ASN A 106 4.85 0.33 15.65
CA ASN A 106 5.15 1.38 16.62
C ASN A 106 3.92 2.26 16.89
#